data_AF-A0A9P0C4M8-F1
#
_entry.id   AF-A0A9P0C4M8-F1
#
_cell.length_a   1.000
_cell.length_b   1.000
_cell.length_c   1.000
_cell.angle_alpha   90.00
_cell.angle_beta   90.00
_cell.angle_gamma   90.00
#
_symmetry.space_group_name_H-M   'P 1'
#
loop_
_entity.id
_entity.type
_entity.pdbx_description
1 polymer ?
#
loop_
_entity_poly.entity_id
_entity_poly.type
_entity_poly.pdbx_seq_one_letter_code
_entity_poly.pdbx_strand_id
1 'polypeptide(L)'
;MLQTIYLNKVVDTLKGNIELMYMLSGMEVQSYVANDHCCIVFHMQHDTENILKHGLRIDMKSGSNDIAKSSLPMGFNLSAVLEDFNNIMMPDCLSAIRKALVAYYCRLEQYEALKKVVVGEAQLFKIIDGSHIEITFLAQSDMEEEDEQISVILMLDYRVYDIRPKTFSFKEIDLPENAIEALKAQCSVFKKKPLHKAFKEAFMEGNGQYSLSYQVNSINLIFSLGECIKVHVTMH
;
A
#
# COMPACT_ATOMS: atom_id res chain seq x y z
N MET A 1 45.98 27.38 -15.58
CA MET A 1 44.88 28.35 -15.37
C MET A 1 43.70 28.07 -16.31
N LEU A 2 43.86 28.13 -17.64
CA LEU A 2 42.80 27.78 -18.62
C LEU A 2 42.28 26.33 -18.50
N GLN A 3 43.17 25.35 -18.31
CA GLN A 3 42.79 23.95 -18.04
C GLN A 3 41.94 23.81 -16.78
N THR A 4 42.29 24.52 -15.70
CA THR A 4 41.57 24.50 -14.43
C THR A 4 40.16 25.09 -14.57
N ILE A 5 40.03 26.19 -15.32
CA ILE A 5 38.73 26.83 -15.59
C ILE A 5 37.84 25.91 -16.45
N TYR A 6 38.41 25.27 -17.47
CA TYR A 6 37.70 24.32 -18.32
C TYR A 6 37.24 23.08 -17.54
N LEU A 7 38.11 22.51 -16.71
CA LEU A 7 37.79 21.37 -15.83
C LEU A 7 36.65 21.72 -14.87
N ASN A 8 36.70 22.89 -14.22
CA ASN A 8 35.63 23.32 -13.31
C ASN A 8 34.28 23.42 -14.04
N LYS A 9 34.25 24.01 -15.24
CA LYS A 9 33.02 24.13 -16.04
C LYS A 9 32.45 22.77 -16.44
N VAL A 10 33.31 21.81 -16.80
CA VAL A 10 32.90 20.44 -17.14
C VAL A 10 32.34 19.73 -15.90
N VAL A 11 33.01 19.87 -14.75
CA VAL A 11 32.54 19.31 -13.48
C VAL A 11 31.17 19.89 -13.09
N ASP A 12 30.98 21.21 -13.19
CA ASP A 12 29.72 21.85 -12.85
C ASP A 12 28.59 21.42 -13.80
N THR A 13 28.88 21.26 -15.10
CA THR A 13 27.92 20.73 -16.07
C THR A 13 27.54 19.28 -15.74
N LEU A 14 28.52 18.45 -15.38
CA LEU A 14 28.28 17.06 -14.98
C LEU A 14 27.44 16.96 -13.71
N LYS A 15 27.70 17.82 -12.71
CA LYS A 15 26.87 17.92 -11.50
C LYS A 15 25.43 18.25 -11.86
N GLY A 16 25.19 19.31 -12.65
CA GLY A 16 23.84 19.67 -13.08
C GLY A 16 23.11 18.54 -13.84
N ASN A 17 23.83 17.80 -14.67
CA ASN A 17 23.25 16.64 -15.37
C ASN A 17 22.91 15.49 -14.42
N ILE A 18 23.76 15.20 -13.44
CA ILE A 18 23.47 14.19 -12.40
C ILE A 18 22.26 14.63 -11.57
N GLU A 19 22.16 15.93 -11.26
CA GLU A 19 21.04 16.47 -10.50
C GLU A 19 19.71 16.29 -11.24
N LEU A 20 19.68 16.68 -12.51
CA LEU A 20 18.52 16.47 -13.37
C LEU A 20 18.16 14.99 -13.51
N MET A 21 19.15 14.11 -13.64
CA MET A 21 18.92 12.67 -13.77
C MET A 21 18.30 12.08 -12.49
N TYR A 22 18.76 12.47 -11.30
CA TYR A 22 18.08 12.02 -10.09
C TYR A 22 16.69 12.64 -9.95
N MET A 23 16.45 13.88 -10.36
CA MET A 23 15.11 14.49 -10.27
C MET A 23 14.09 13.78 -11.17
N LEU A 24 14.51 13.41 -12.38
CA LEU A 24 13.65 12.76 -13.38
C LEU A 24 13.46 11.26 -13.09
N SER A 25 14.54 10.57 -12.69
CA SER A 25 14.48 9.14 -12.42
C SER A 25 14.10 8.81 -10.98
N GLY A 26 14.21 9.77 -10.06
CA GLY A 26 14.15 9.59 -8.60
C GLY A 26 15.07 8.48 -8.08
N MET A 27 16.19 8.24 -8.76
CA MET A 27 17.25 7.32 -8.35
C MET A 27 18.58 8.07 -8.33
N GLU A 28 19.41 7.78 -7.34
CA GLU A 28 20.70 8.43 -7.15
C GLU A 28 21.75 7.38 -6.80
N VAL A 29 22.92 7.46 -7.43
CA VAL A 29 24.11 6.73 -6.96
C VAL A 29 24.77 7.58 -5.88
N GLN A 30 24.56 7.23 -4.61
CA GLN A 30 25.07 8.01 -3.48
C GLN A 30 26.56 7.75 -3.23
N SER A 31 27.01 6.51 -3.41
CA SER A 31 28.43 6.17 -3.33
C SER A 31 28.77 5.05 -4.30
N TYR A 32 29.97 5.13 -4.85
CA TYR A 32 30.51 4.10 -5.73
C TYR A 32 32.01 3.97 -5.48
N VAL A 33 32.44 2.76 -5.13
CA VAL A 33 33.84 2.40 -4.99
C VAL A 33 34.05 1.12 -5.80
N ALA A 34 34.85 1.24 -6.86
CA ALA A 34 35.13 0.12 -7.76
C ALA A 34 35.67 -1.09 -6.98
N ASN A 35 35.15 -2.28 -7.28
CA ASN A 35 35.47 -3.54 -6.59
C ASN A 35 35.21 -3.52 -5.07
N ASP A 36 34.32 -2.65 -4.59
CA ASP A 36 33.91 -2.62 -3.19
C ASP A 36 32.39 -2.51 -3.06
N HIS A 37 31.79 -1.37 -3.44
CA HIS A 37 30.34 -1.23 -3.31
C HIS A 37 29.73 -0.17 -4.23
N CYS A 38 28.44 -0.30 -4.46
CA CYS A 38 27.59 0.75 -5.00
C CYS A 38 26.38 0.96 -4.08
N CYS A 39 26.13 2.20 -3.65
CA CYS A 39 24.94 2.58 -2.90
C CYS A 39 23.96 3.32 -3.82
N ILE A 40 22.79 2.74 -4.01
CA ILE A 40 21.68 3.35 -4.76
C ILE A 40 20.65 3.87 -3.77
N VAL A 41 20.17 5.09 -3.97
CA VAL A 41 19.07 5.69 -3.21
C VAL A 41 17.88 5.93 -4.14
N PHE A 42 16.73 5.43 -3.73
CA PHE A 42 15.43 5.66 -4.35
C PHE A 42 14.71 6.79 -3.60
N HIS A 43 14.40 7.86 -4.32
CA HIS A 43 13.64 9.00 -3.83
C HIS A 43 12.17 8.82 -4.21
N MET A 44 11.30 8.75 -3.21
CA MET A 44 9.87 8.56 -3.42
C MET A 44 9.18 9.92 -3.53
N GLN A 45 8.39 10.09 -4.59
CA GLN A 45 7.61 11.29 -4.85
C GLN A 45 6.14 11.04 -4.47
N HIS A 46 5.92 10.79 -3.18
CA HIS A 46 4.58 10.64 -2.61
C HIS A 46 4.24 11.88 -1.77
N ASP A 47 2.96 12.24 -1.75
CA ASP A 47 2.47 13.37 -0.96
C ASP A 47 2.43 12.99 0.52
N THR A 48 3.59 13.08 1.16
CA THR A 48 3.77 12.80 2.58
C THR A 48 4.50 13.95 3.24
N GLU A 49 4.22 14.18 4.52
CA GLU A 49 4.86 15.26 5.30
C GLU A 49 6.39 15.13 5.36
N ASN A 50 6.91 13.91 5.22
CA ASN A 50 8.33 13.60 5.26
C ASN A 50 8.87 13.21 3.88
N ILE A 51 10.16 13.51 3.65
CA ILE A 51 10.86 13.03 2.46
C ILE A 51 11.16 11.54 2.62
N LEU A 52 10.59 10.71 1.76
CA LEU A 52 10.75 9.27 1.77
C LEU A 52 11.91 8.83 0.87
N LYS A 53 12.89 8.12 1.46
CA LYS A 53 14.05 7.58 0.74
C LYS A 53 14.35 6.15 1.18
N HIS A 54 14.69 5.29 0.23
CA HIS A 54 15.18 3.94 0.47
C HIS A 54 16.52 3.72 -0.20
N GLY A 55 17.35 2.86 0.35
CA GLY A 55 18.69 2.60 -0.14
C GLY A 55 18.98 1.13 -0.27
N LEU A 56 19.80 0.80 -1.27
CA LEU A 56 20.44 -0.50 -1.44
C LEU A 56 21.95 -0.31 -1.44
N ARG A 57 22.66 -1.10 -0.65
CA ARG A 57 24.11 -1.26 -0.75
C ARG A 57 24.37 -2.58 -1.47
N ILE A 58 24.96 -2.49 -2.65
CA ILE A 58 25.34 -3.60 -3.50
C ILE A 58 26.84 -3.84 -3.31
N ASP A 59 27.22 -5.04 -2.88
CA ASP A 59 28.61 -5.47 -2.85
C ASP A 59 29.06 -5.80 -4.28
N MET A 60 30.28 -5.38 -4.61
CA MET A 60 30.88 -5.60 -5.93
C MET A 60 32.16 -6.44 -5.84
N LYS A 61 32.58 -6.84 -4.64
CA LYS A 61 33.70 -7.75 -4.45
C LYS A 61 33.29 -9.13 -4.96
N SER A 62 34.09 -9.72 -5.85
CA SER A 62 33.92 -11.09 -6.40
C SER A 62 33.12 -11.21 -7.70
N GLY A 63 32.73 -10.10 -8.34
CA GLY A 63 32.04 -10.13 -9.64
C GLY A 63 30.57 -10.58 -9.56
N SER A 64 30.07 -10.92 -8.37
CA SER A 64 28.64 -10.94 -8.08
C SER A 64 28.21 -9.54 -7.59
N ASN A 65 27.01 -9.12 -7.99
CA ASN A 65 26.39 -7.87 -7.56
C ASN A 65 25.28 -8.23 -6.56
N ASP A 66 25.67 -8.47 -5.31
CA ASP A 66 24.75 -8.93 -4.27
C ASP A 66 24.32 -7.79 -3.36
N ILE A 67 23.08 -7.82 -2.87
CA ILE A 67 22.59 -6.82 -1.93
C ILE A 67 23.14 -7.13 -0.54
N ALA A 68 24.06 -6.30 -0.05
CA ALA A 68 24.63 -6.42 1.29
C ALA A 68 23.74 -5.77 2.36
N LYS A 69 23.09 -4.63 2.04
CA LYS A 69 22.17 -3.92 2.95
C LYS A 69 21.02 -3.30 2.20
N SER A 70 19.86 -3.21 2.86
CA SER A 70 18.64 -2.62 2.32
C SER A 70 17.91 -1.83 3.41
N SER A 71 17.34 -0.69 3.04
CA SER A 71 16.39 0.05 3.87
C SER A 71 14.97 0.08 3.29
N LEU A 72 14.66 -0.86 2.40
CA LEU A 72 13.34 -1.00 1.79
C LEU A 72 12.26 -1.22 2.87
N PRO A 73 11.01 -0.77 2.64
CA PRO A 73 9.97 -0.81 3.66
C PRO A 73 9.59 -2.25 4.01
N MET A 74 9.10 -2.44 5.24
CA MET A 74 8.67 -3.76 5.73
C MET A 74 7.59 -4.36 4.81
N GLY A 75 7.71 -5.65 4.52
CA GLY A 75 6.82 -6.35 3.59
C GLY A 75 7.19 -6.16 2.12
N PHE A 76 8.04 -5.19 1.74
CA PHE A 76 8.42 -5.05 0.33
C PHE A 76 9.09 -6.32 -0.21
N ASN A 77 8.46 -6.96 -1.21
CA ASN A 77 8.94 -8.21 -1.78
C ASN A 77 9.99 -7.95 -2.87
N LEU A 78 11.22 -7.67 -2.43
CA LEU A 78 12.33 -7.42 -3.34
C LEU A 78 12.70 -8.66 -4.16
N SER A 79 12.62 -9.86 -3.58
CA SER A 79 12.93 -11.11 -4.27
C SER A 79 12.06 -11.29 -5.52
N ALA A 80 10.76 -11.04 -5.41
CA ALA A 80 9.85 -11.13 -6.55
C ALA A 80 10.13 -10.08 -7.65
N VAL A 81 10.78 -8.95 -7.34
CA VAL A 81 11.28 -8.02 -8.36
C VAL A 81 12.51 -8.60 -9.06
N LEU A 82 13.43 -9.18 -8.28
CA LEU A 82 14.72 -9.66 -8.78
C LEU A 82 14.63 -10.96 -9.58
N GLU A 83 13.57 -11.75 -9.42
CA GLU A 83 13.32 -12.98 -10.19
C GLU A 83 13.40 -12.77 -11.71
N ASP A 84 13.02 -11.58 -12.19
CA ASP A 84 13.05 -11.23 -13.62
C ASP A 84 14.43 -10.75 -14.10
N PHE A 85 15.44 -10.64 -13.21
CA PHE A 85 16.73 -10.03 -13.54
C PHE A 85 17.94 -10.83 -13.05
N ASN A 86 18.88 -11.04 -13.97
CA ASN A 86 20.14 -11.73 -13.64
C ASN A 86 21.20 -10.85 -12.95
N ASN A 87 20.99 -9.53 -12.92
CA ASN A 87 21.96 -8.59 -12.38
C ASN A 87 21.27 -7.31 -11.88
N ILE A 88 21.42 -7.02 -10.60
CA ILE A 88 20.80 -5.86 -9.94
C ILE A 88 21.33 -4.51 -10.43
N MET A 89 22.56 -4.47 -10.95
CA MET A 89 23.17 -3.24 -11.45
C MET A 89 22.64 -2.83 -12.83
N MET A 90 21.75 -3.63 -13.45
CA MET A 90 21.11 -3.23 -14.70
C MET A 90 20.15 -2.06 -14.47
N PRO A 91 20.17 -1.02 -15.32
CA PRO A 91 19.25 0.12 -15.20
C PRO A 91 17.77 -0.29 -15.12
N ASP A 92 17.37 -1.31 -15.89
CA ASP A 92 15.99 -1.82 -15.90
C ASP A 92 15.61 -2.49 -14.58
N CYS A 93 16.54 -3.20 -13.92
CA CYS A 93 16.32 -3.78 -12.61
C CYS A 93 16.11 -2.69 -11.55
N LEU A 94 16.97 -1.67 -11.53
CA LEU A 94 16.83 -0.53 -10.61
C LEU A 94 15.52 0.23 -10.86
N SER A 95 15.15 0.42 -12.13
CA SER A 95 13.87 1.00 -12.53
C SER A 95 12.68 0.15 -12.06
N ALA A 96 12.78 -1.18 -12.16
CA ALA A 96 11.74 -2.09 -11.69
C ALA A 96 11.57 -2.02 -10.17
N ILE A 97 12.68 -1.99 -9.41
CA ILE A 97 12.65 -1.79 -7.95
C ILE A 97 11.94 -0.47 -7.60
N ARG A 98 12.28 0.63 -8.29
CA ARG A 98 11.59 1.91 -8.10
C ARG A 98 10.10 1.81 -8.39
N LYS A 99 9.69 1.21 -9.52
CA LYS A 99 8.27 1.06 -9.89
C LYS A 99 7.51 0.25 -8.85
N ALA A 100 8.10 -0.83 -8.34
CA ALA A 100 7.54 -1.63 -7.27
C ALA A 100 7.37 -0.81 -5.97
N LEU A 101 8.36 0.01 -5.60
CA LEU A 101 8.25 0.91 -4.46
C LEU A 101 7.13 1.93 -4.62
N VAL A 102 6.98 2.51 -5.81
CA VAL A 102 5.87 3.42 -6.11
C VAL A 102 4.53 2.72 -5.92
N ALA A 103 4.38 1.50 -6.47
CA ALA A 103 3.17 0.71 -6.32
C ALA A 103 2.89 0.34 -4.85
N TYR A 104 3.92 0.02 -4.07
CA TYR A 104 3.81 -0.22 -2.63
C TYR A 104 3.22 0.98 -1.89
N TYR A 105 3.78 2.17 -2.09
CA TYR A 105 3.28 3.38 -1.40
C TYR A 105 1.89 3.82 -1.89
N CYS A 106 1.56 3.66 -3.18
CA CYS A 106 0.21 3.91 -3.68
C CYS A 106 -0.84 2.96 -3.08
N ARG A 107 -0.46 1.71 -2.76
CA ARG A 107 -1.35 0.76 -2.07
C ARG A 107 -1.54 1.17 -0.61
N LEU A 108 -0.46 1.59 0.06
CA LEU A 108 -0.52 2.10 1.43
C LEU A 108 -1.45 3.32 1.55
N GLU A 109 -1.34 4.27 0.62
CA GLU A 109 -2.20 5.45 0.57
C GLU A 109 -3.68 5.09 0.36
N GLN A 110 -3.96 4.19 -0.59
CA GLN A 110 -5.30 3.69 -0.85
C GLN A 110 -5.92 2.99 0.38
N TYR A 111 -5.08 2.31 1.15
CA TYR A 111 -5.48 1.68 2.40
C TYR A 111 -5.79 2.71 3.50
N GLU A 112 -4.92 3.69 3.71
CA GLU A 112 -5.18 4.76 4.68
C GLU A 112 -6.44 5.57 4.31
N ALA A 113 -6.73 5.73 3.01
CA ALA A 113 -7.99 6.30 2.55
C ALA A 113 -9.20 5.43 2.90
N LEU A 114 -9.09 4.10 2.80
CA LEU A 114 -10.18 3.18 3.18
C LEU A 114 -10.47 3.21 4.68
N LYS A 115 -9.43 3.21 5.54
CA LYS A 115 -9.58 3.34 7.00
C LYS A 115 -10.39 4.57 7.40
N LYS A 116 -10.16 5.71 6.75
CA LYS A 116 -10.91 6.95 7.02
C LYS A 116 -12.41 6.82 6.71
N VAL A 117 -12.78 5.90 5.81
CA VAL A 117 -14.17 5.67 5.40
C VAL A 117 -14.86 4.66 6.33
N VAL A 118 -14.14 3.66 6.84
CA VAL A 118 -14.67 2.62 7.72
C VAL A 118 -14.37 3.01 9.18
N VAL A 119 -15.35 3.58 9.89
CA VAL A 119 -15.21 4.18 11.26
C VAL A 119 -14.99 3.13 12.38
N GLY A 120 -14.62 1.90 12.06
CA GLY A 120 -14.23 0.87 13.02
C GLY A 120 -12.72 0.83 13.21
N GLU A 121 -12.26 0.38 14.39
CA GLU A 121 -10.90 -0.17 14.51
C GLU A 121 -10.82 -1.40 13.60
N ALA A 122 -10.51 -1.19 12.32
CA ALA A 122 -10.12 -2.27 11.44
C ALA A 122 -8.80 -2.84 12.01
N GLN A 123 -8.88 -3.80 12.93
CA GLN A 123 -7.75 -4.49 13.57
C GLN A 123 -6.99 -5.41 12.59
N LEU A 124 -6.91 -5.05 11.30
CA LEU A 124 -7.04 -6.05 10.25
C LEU A 124 -6.04 -5.95 9.13
N PHE A 125 -4.81 -5.52 9.43
CA PHE A 125 -3.79 -5.44 8.40
C PHE A 125 -2.53 -6.15 8.87
N LYS A 126 -2.45 -7.43 8.53
CA LYS A 126 -1.17 -8.10 8.42
C LYS A 126 -0.71 -7.94 6.97
N ILE A 127 0.16 -6.96 6.72
CA ILE A 127 1.02 -7.01 5.53
C ILE A 127 1.93 -8.22 5.75
N ILE A 128 1.52 -9.39 5.28
CA ILE A 128 2.31 -10.63 5.37
C ILE A 128 3.58 -10.45 4.53
N ASP A 129 3.36 -9.94 3.32
CA ASP A 129 4.29 -9.25 2.45
C ASP A 129 3.47 -8.13 1.76
N GLY A 130 4.10 -7.12 1.20
CA GLY A 130 3.49 -5.95 0.57
C GLY A 130 2.64 -6.27 -0.67
N SER A 131 2.29 -7.53 -0.91
CA SER A 131 1.51 -8.04 -2.02
C SER A 131 0.14 -8.57 -1.58
N HIS A 132 -0.14 -8.61 -0.28
CA HIS A 132 -1.42 -9.09 0.26
C HIS A 132 -2.02 -8.04 1.20
N ILE A 133 -3.30 -7.74 1.01
CA ILE A 133 -4.08 -6.88 1.91
C ILE A 133 -5.27 -7.70 2.41
N GLU A 134 -5.35 -7.88 3.73
CA GLU A 134 -6.51 -8.45 4.41
C GLU A 134 -7.42 -7.30 4.88
N ILE A 135 -8.74 -7.48 4.78
CA ILE A 135 -9.74 -6.53 5.26
C ILE A 135 -10.84 -7.36 5.92
N THR A 136 -11.09 -7.17 7.21
CA THR A 136 -12.27 -7.76 7.85
C THR A 136 -13.28 -6.70 8.25
N PHE A 137 -14.55 -7.05 8.08
CA PHE A 137 -15.67 -6.19 8.37
C PHE A 137 -16.91 -7.04 8.60
N LEU A 138 -17.91 -6.45 9.26
CA LEU A 138 -19.22 -7.07 9.37
C LEU A 138 -20.06 -6.64 8.17
N ALA A 139 -20.74 -7.59 7.54
CA ALA A 139 -21.67 -7.34 6.46
C ALA A 139 -23.07 -7.83 6.82
N GLN A 140 -24.08 -7.16 6.30
CA GLN A 140 -25.49 -7.53 6.45
C GLN A 140 -26.07 -7.87 5.07
N SER A 141 -26.82 -8.97 5.00
CA SER A 141 -27.54 -9.38 3.80
C SER A 141 -28.82 -8.56 3.64
N ASP A 142 -29.09 -8.10 2.42
CA ASP A 142 -30.34 -7.40 2.10
C ASP A 142 -31.56 -8.36 2.00
N MET A 143 -31.34 -9.67 2.10
CA MET A 143 -32.38 -10.71 1.95
C MET A 143 -32.75 -11.45 3.24
N GLU A 144 -32.01 -11.26 4.33
CA GLU A 144 -32.21 -11.93 5.64
C GLU A 144 -32.90 -10.98 6.63
N GLU A 145 -33.45 -11.51 7.74
CA GLU A 145 -34.05 -10.68 8.80
C GLU A 145 -33.04 -9.64 9.32
N GLU A 146 -33.52 -8.45 9.73
CA GLU A 146 -32.73 -7.22 9.97
C GLU A 146 -31.56 -7.32 11.00
N ASP A 147 -31.28 -8.50 11.57
CA ASP A 147 -30.31 -8.71 12.63
C ASP A 147 -29.19 -9.74 12.31
N GLU A 148 -29.20 -10.46 11.18
CA GLU A 148 -28.12 -11.40 10.85
C GLU A 148 -26.92 -10.69 10.20
N GLN A 149 -25.82 -10.59 10.96
CA GLN A 149 -24.55 -10.04 10.52
C GLN A 149 -23.52 -11.16 10.30
N ILE A 150 -22.84 -11.12 9.17
CA ILE A 150 -21.76 -12.04 8.84
C ILE A 150 -20.39 -11.36 8.99
N SER A 151 -19.42 -12.08 9.54
CA SER A 151 -18.03 -11.63 9.59
C SER A 151 -17.34 -11.98 8.28
N VAL A 152 -16.93 -10.97 7.52
CA VAL A 152 -16.30 -11.15 6.20
C VAL A 152 -14.82 -10.86 6.32
N ILE A 153 -13.97 -11.82 5.95
CA ILE A 153 -12.52 -11.63 5.81
C ILE A 153 -12.16 -11.65 4.33
N LEU A 154 -11.98 -10.47 3.75
CA LEU A 154 -11.59 -10.26 2.35
C LEU A 154 -10.06 -10.22 2.23
N MET A 155 -9.51 -11.11 1.41
CA MET A 155 -8.12 -11.14 1.01
C MET A 155 -7.98 -10.55 -0.40
N LEU A 156 -7.06 -9.60 -0.55
CA LEU A 156 -6.74 -8.94 -1.81
C LEU A 156 -5.29 -9.25 -2.18
N ASP A 157 -5.09 -9.88 -3.33
CA ASP A 157 -3.75 -10.22 -3.83
C ASP A 157 -3.32 -9.26 -4.92
N TYR A 158 -2.15 -8.67 -4.76
CA TYR A 158 -1.54 -7.73 -5.67
C TYR A 158 -0.30 -8.36 -6.28
N ARG A 159 -0.01 -8.04 -7.54
CA ARG A 159 1.34 -8.23 -8.06
C ARG A 159 2.22 -7.09 -7.58
N VAL A 160 3.53 -7.32 -7.59
CA VAL A 160 4.53 -6.38 -7.05
C VAL A 160 4.42 -4.98 -7.65
N TYR A 161 4.08 -4.88 -8.94
CA TYR A 161 3.95 -3.62 -9.68
C TYR A 161 2.51 -3.07 -9.75
N ASP A 162 1.52 -3.83 -9.27
CA ASP A 162 0.11 -3.46 -9.41
C ASP A 162 -0.35 -2.60 -8.23
N ILE A 163 -1.08 -1.52 -8.53
CA ILE A 163 -1.73 -0.67 -7.51
C ILE A 163 -3.18 -1.11 -7.21
N ARG A 164 -3.67 -2.12 -7.92
CA ARG A 164 -5.01 -2.72 -7.77
C ARG A 164 -4.86 -4.23 -7.62
N PRO A 165 -5.76 -4.89 -6.89
CA PRO A 165 -5.68 -6.32 -6.71
C PRO A 165 -5.87 -7.06 -8.04
N LYS A 166 -5.06 -8.08 -8.26
CA LYS A 166 -5.18 -8.99 -9.40
C LYS A 166 -6.26 -10.03 -9.14
N THR A 167 -6.28 -10.57 -7.93
CA THR A 167 -7.24 -11.54 -7.42
C THR A 167 -7.71 -11.13 -6.04
N PHE A 168 -8.82 -11.73 -5.63
CA PHE A 168 -9.34 -11.58 -4.29
C PHE A 168 -10.04 -12.88 -3.90
N SER A 169 -10.07 -13.17 -2.62
CA SER A 169 -10.75 -14.33 -2.04
C SER A 169 -11.32 -13.98 -0.67
N PHE A 170 -12.19 -14.84 -0.17
CA PHE A 170 -12.73 -14.72 1.19
C PHE A 170 -12.21 -15.89 2.01
N LYS A 171 -11.88 -15.69 3.30
CA LYS A 171 -11.68 -16.84 4.18
C LYS A 171 -13.06 -17.44 4.43
N GLU A 172 -13.23 -18.72 4.11
CA GLU A 172 -14.51 -19.44 4.18
C GLU A 172 -14.96 -19.76 5.62
N ILE A 173 -14.26 -19.23 6.62
CA ILE A 173 -14.61 -19.40 8.02
C ILE A 173 -15.86 -18.54 8.25
N ASP A 174 -16.98 -19.20 8.55
CA ASP A 174 -18.26 -18.58 8.93
C ASP A 174 -19.06 -17.87 7.81
N LEU A 175 -18.81 -18.19 6.53
CA LEU A 175 -19.62 -17.69 5.41
C LEU A 175 -20.58 -18.77 4.85
N PRO A 176 -21.87 -18.43 4.61
CA PRO A 176 -22.79 -19.31 3.88
C PRO A 176 -22.29 -19.60 2.45
N GLU A 177 -22.54 -20.80 1.93
CA GLU A 177 -22.08 -21.21 0.57
C GLU A 177 -22.52 -20.24 -0.53
N ASN A 178 -23.76 -19.73 -0.44
CA ASN A 178 -24.31 -18.78 -1.42
C ASN A 178 -23.76 -17.36 -1.27
N ALA A 179 -23.25 -16.99 -0.08
CA ALA A 179 -22.71 -15.66 0.19
C ALA A 179 -21.41 -15.41 -0.57
N ILE A 180 -20.58 -16.44 -0.72
CA ILE A 180 -19.26 -16.33 -1.35
C ILE A 180 -19.37 -15.90 -2.82
N GLU A 181 -20.31 -16.49 -3.58
CA GLU A 181 -20.48 -16.15 -5.00
C GLU A 181 -20.99 -14.73 -5.19
N ALA A 182 -21.96 -14.32 -4.38
CA ALA A 182 -22.50 -12.97 -4.36
C ALA A 182 -21.44 -11.93 -4.00
N LEU A 183 -20.70 -12.15 -2.91
CA LEU A 183 -19.58 -11.30 -2.49
C LEU A 183 -18.49 -11.24 -3.57
N LYS A 184 -18.20 -12.35 -4.25
CA LYS A 184 -17.24 -12.36 -5.36
C LYS A 184 -17.69 -11.52 -6.55
N ALA A 185 -18.97 -11.60 -6.91
CA ALA A 185 -19.54 -10.79 -7.99
C ALA A 185 -19.50 -9.29 -7.66
N GLN A 186 -19.89 -8.94 -6.43
CA GLN A 186 -19.87 -7.58 -5.89
C GLN A 186 -18.45 -6.99 -5.86
N CYS A 187 -17.46 -7.77 -5.44
CA CYS A 187 -16.06 -7.34 -5.39
C CYS A 187 -15.36 -7.24 -6.77
N SER A 188 -16.04 -7.51 -7.89
CA SER A 188 -15.45 -7.37 -9.22
C SER A 188 -14.95 -5.95 -9.53
N VAL A 189 -15.50 -4.92 -8.86
CA VAL A 189 -15.12 -3.51 -8.99
C VAL A 189 -13.70 -3.20 -8.48
N PHE A 190 -13.15 -4.02 -7.57
CA PHE A 190 -11.81 -3.84 -7.00
C PHE A 190 -10.71 -3.94 -8.06
N LYS A 191 -10.95 -4.64 -9.18
CA LYS A 191 -10.01 -4.73 -10.30
C LYS A 191 -9.98 -3.45 -11.15
N LYS A 192 -10.98 -2.58 -11.02
CA LYS A 192 -11.19 -1.42 -11.92
C LYS A 192 -10.96 -0.08 -11.23
N LYS A 193 -11.26 0.02 -9.93
CA LYS A 193 -11.28 1.28 -9.17
C LYS A 193 -10.27 1.26 -8.02
N PRO A 194 -9.81 2.43 -7.53
CA PRO A 194 -9.01 2.50 -6.30
C PRO A 194 -9.74 1.87 -5.10
N LEU A 195 -8.99 1.32 -4.15
CA LEU A 195 -9.51 0.50 -3.06
C LEU A 195 -10.67 1.15 -2.31
N HIS A 196 -10.49 2.38 -1.80
CA HIS A 196 -11.53 3.10 -1.06
C HIS A 196 -12.80 3.33 -1.87
N LYS A 197 -12.69 3.62 -3.17
CA LYS A 197 -13.85 3.82 -4.06
C LYS A 197 -14.56 2.50 -4.36
N ALA A 198 -13.78 1.47 -4.67
CA ALA A 198 -14.28 0.13 -4.92
C ALA A 198 -15.04 -0.42 -3.70
N PHE A 199 -14.49 -0.23 -2.51
CA PHE A 199 -15.12 -0.65 -1.26
C PHE A 199 -16.41 0.11 -0.98
N LYS A 200 -16.39 1.44 -1.12
CA LYS A 200 -17.58 2.27 -0.93
C LYS A 200 -18.71 1.87 -1.87
N GLU A 201 -18.39 1.69 -3.14
CA GLU A 201 -19.35 1.26 -4.16
C GLU A 201 -19.91 -0.13 -3.88
N ALA A 202 -19.03 -1.09 -3.53
CA ALA A 202 -19.41 -2.46 -3.24
C ALA A 202 -20.28 -2.54 -1.99
N PHE A 203 -19.89 -1.94 -0.87
CA PHE A 203 -20.48 -2.24 0.44
C PHE A 203 -21.26 -1.08 1.08
N MET A 204 -21.14 0.16 0.60
CA MET A 204 -21.77 1.32 1.26
C MET A 204 -22.80 2.04 0.39
N GLU A 205 -22.74 1.88 -0.94
CA GLU A 205 -23.66 2.54 -1.88
C GLU A 205 -24.80 1.61 -2.33
N GLY A 206 -24.93 0.43 -1.72
CA GLY A 206 -26.01 -0.53 -2.03
C GLY A 206 -25.85 -1.24 -3.39
N ASN A 207 -24.65 -1.27 -3.98
CA ASN A 207 -24.41 -2.03 -5.21
C ASN A 207 -24.03 -3.47 -4.89
N GLY A 208 -25.00 -4.29 -4.50
CA GLY A 208 -24.76 -5.69 -4.16
C GLY A 208 -25.84 -6.26 -3.26
N GLN A 209 -25.62 -7.48 -2.77
CA GLN A 209 -26.52 -8.14 -1.81
C GLN A 209 -26.06 -7.94 -0.36
N TYR A 210 -24.82 -7.49 -0.16
CA TYR A 210 -24.21 -7.31 1.15
C TYR A 210 -23.82 -5.87 1.37
N SER A 211 -24.29 -5.28 2.45
CA SER A 211 -23.93 -3.93 2.87
C SER A 211 -23.02 -3.97 4.11
N LEU A 212 -22.15 -2.96 4.25
CA LEU A 212 -21.31 -2.80 5.43
C LEU A 212 -22.21 -2.55 6.64
N SER A 213 -22.15 -3.44 7.63
CA SER A 213 -22.81 -3.20 8.91
C SER A 213 -21.94 -2.27 9.75
N TYR A 214 -22.51 -1.14 10.17
CA TYR A 214 -21.86 -0.29 11.16
C TYR A 214 -22.04 -0.94 12.53
N GLN A 215 -20.93 -1.30 13.19
CA GLN A 215 -20.97 -1.34 14.64
C GLN A 215 -21.26 0.09 15.09
N VAL A 216 -22.51 0.36 15.44
CA VAL A 216 -22.81 1.43 16.38
C VAL A 216 -22.03 1.03 17.61
N ASN A 217 -20.86 1.62 17.82
CA ASN A 217 -20.33 1.73 19.15
C ASN A 217 -21.43 2.43 19.93
N SER A 218 -22.21 1.66 20.67
CA SER A 218 -22.95 2.11 21.82
C SER A 218 -21.90 2.67 22.78
N ILE A 219 -21.36 3.85 22.47
CA ILE A 219 -20.78 4.72 23.46
C ILE A 219 -21.98 5.06 24.32
N ASN A 220 -22.16 4.26 25.38
CA ASN A 220 -22.75 4.72 26.61
C ASN A 220 -21.95 5.97 26.99
N LEU A 221 -22.36 7.11 26.44
CA LEU A 221 -22.08 8.42 26.97
C LEU A 221 -22.82 8.46 28.31
N ILE A 222 -22.24 7.79 29.31
CA ILE A 222 -22.44 8.12 30.71
C ILE A 222 -21.81 9.51 30.83
N PHE A 223 -22.59 10.53 30.51
CA PHE A 223 -22.36 11.86 31.01
C PHE A 223 -22.45 11.76 32.53
N SER A 224 -21.30 11.64 33.20
CA SER A 224 -21.19 12.09 34.58
C SER A 224 -21.22 13.62 34.57
N LEU A 225 -22.39 14.18 34.31
CA LEU A 225 -22.70 15.53 34.76
C LEU A 225 -23.51 15.35 36.03
N GLY A 226 -22.88 15.76 37.13
CA GLY A 226 -23.59 16.01 38.36
C GLY A 226 -24.81 16.89 38.08
N GLU A 227 -25.93 16.46 38.64
CA GLU A 227 -27.14 17.22 38.88
C GLU A 227 -28.00 17.64 37.66
N CYS A 228 -29.20 17.07 37.66
CA CYS A 228 -30.45 17.59 37.09
C CYS A 228 -30.53 17.78 35.57
N ILE A 229 -31.22 16.84 34.89
CA ILE A 229 -32.55 17.03 34.29
C ILE A 229 -33.05 15.66 33.79
N LYS A 230 -34.23 15.23 34.24
CA LYS A 230 -34.96 14.10 33.66
C LYS A 230 -35.68 14.60 32.40
N VAL A 231 -35.38 14.02 31.24
CA VAL A 231 -36.31 14.05 30.10
C VAL A 231 -36.68 12.61 29.76
N HIS A 232 -37.94 12.26 30.00
CA HIS A 232 -38.57 11.08 29.40
C HIS A 232 -38.88 11.44 27.95
N VAL A 233 -38.38 10.64 27.01
CA VAL A 233 -38.95 10.57 25.66
C VAL A 233 -39.42 9.15 25.45
N THR A 234 -40.73 8.98 25.53
CA THR A 234 -41.45 7.82 24.99
C THR A 234 -41.72 8.12 23.52
N MET A 235 -41.44 7.19 22.61
CA MET A 235 -42.01 7.26 21.26
C MET A 235 -42.82 6.01 20.97
N HIS A 236 -44.01 6.29 20.46
CA HIS A 236 -45.06 5.38 20.02
C HIS A 236 -44.68 4.61 18.76
#